data_AF-A2A6H1-F1
#
_entry.id   AF-A2A6H1-F1
#
_cell.length_a   1.000
_cell.length_b   1.000
_cell.length_c   1.000
_cell.angle_alpha   90.00
_cell.angle_beta   90.00
_cell.angle_gamma   90.00
#
_symmetry.space_group_name_H-M   'P 1'
#
loop_
_entity.id
_entity.type
_entity.pdbx_description
1 polymer ?
#
loop_
_entity_poly.entity_id
_entity_poly.type
_entity_poly.pdbx_seq_one_letter_code
_entity_poly.pdbx_strand_id
1 'polypeptide(L)' 'MVADTPENLRLKQQSELQSQVRYKEEFEKNKGKGFSVVADTPELQRIKKTQDQISN' A
#
# COMPACT_ATOMS: atom_id res chain seq x y z
N MET A 1 -15.45 -13.62 -29.26
CA MET A 1 -14.92 -12.84 -28.12
C MET A 1 -14.25 -13.83 -27.19
N VAL A 2 -12.92 -13.85 -27.14
CA VAL A 2 -12.12 -14.78 -26.32
C VAL A 2 -11.45 -14.00 -25.17
N ALA A 3 -12.06 -12.90 -24.72
CA ALA A 3 -11.45 -12.00 -23.74
C ALA A 3 -11.76 -12.43 -22.29
N ASP A 4 -12.89 -13.08 -22.05
CA ASP A 4 -13.44 -13.29 -20.70
C ASP A 4 -13.37 -14.73 -20.20
N THR A 5 -12.59 -15.59 -20.87
CA THR A 5 -12.33 -16.93 -20.31
C THR A 5 -11.49 -16.79 -19.03
N PRO A 6 -11.67 -17.63 -18.00
CA PRO A 6 -10.91 -17.57 -16.76
C PRO A 6 -9.39 -17.58 -16.96
N GLU A 7 -8.92 -18.29 -17.98
CA GLU A 7 -7.51 -18.36 -18.35
C GLU A 7 -6.97 -17.00 -18.83
N ASN A 8 -7.69 -16.30 -19.72
CA ASN A 8 -7.30 -14.97 -20.18
C ASN A 8 -7.30 -13.93 -19.05
N LEU A 9 -8.23 -14.03 -18.11
CA LEU A 9 -8.22 -13.19 -16.90
C LEU A 9 -6.99 -13.46 -16.03
N ARG A 10 -6.64 -14.73 -15.82
CA ARG A 10 -5.45 -15.14 -15.07
C ARG A 10 -4.17 -14.63 -15.73
N LEU A 11 -4.05 -14.76 -17.05
CA LEU A 11 -2.89 -14.28 -17.81
C LEU A 11 -2.76 -12.76 -17.75
N LYS A 12 -3.89 -12.03 -17.84
CA LYS A 12 -3.91 -10.57 -17.71
C LYS A 12 -3.44 -10.13 -16.31
N GLN A 13 -3.98 -10.73 -15.25
CA GLN A 13 -3.55 -10.44 -13.87
C GLN A 13 -2.08 -10.75 -13.66
N GLN A 14 -1.60 -11.89 -14.17
CA GLN A 14 -0.20 -12.28 -14.07
C GLN A 14 0.72 -11.30 -14.81
N SER A 15 0.32 -10.85 -16.01
CA SER A 15 1.05 -9.83 -16.78
C SER A 15 1.05 -8.47 -16.09
N GLU A 16 -0.03 -8.09 -15.42
CA GLU A 16 -0.12 -6.84 -14.66
C GLU A 16 0.79 -6.87 -13.42
N LEU A 17 0.81 -7.98 -12.69
CA LEU A 17 1.67 -8.19 -11.52
C LEU A 17 3.16 -8.24 -11.89
N GLN A 18 3.49 -8.81 -13.03
CA GLN A 18 4.88 -8.88 -13.55
C GLN A 18 5.33 -7.57 -14.22
N SER A 19 4.42 -6.61 -14.41
CA SER A 19 4.74 -5.34 -15.05
C SER A 19 5.65 -4.50 -14.16
N GLN A 20 6.91 -4.37 -14.58
CA GLN A 20 7.89 -3.50 -13.93
C GLN A 20 7.44 -2.03 -13.89
N VAL A 21 6.61 -1.61 -14.84
CA VAL A 21 6.01 -0.26 -14.87
C VAL A 21 5.07 -0.06 -13.68
N ARG A 22 4.18 -1.03 -13.41
CA ARG A 22 3.28 -0.98 -12.25
C ARG A 22 4.04 -0.99 -10.93
N TYR A 23 5.04 -1.85 -10.82
CA TYR A 23 5.92 -1.87 -9.64
C TYR A 23 6.59 -0.52 -9.40
N LYS A 24 7.11 0.12 -10.46
CA LYS A 24 7.74 1.45 -10.37
C LYS A 24 6.73 2.55 -10.03
N GLU A 25 5.53 2.52 -10.61
CA GLU A 25 4.44 3.45 -10.28
C GLU A 25 4.03 3.35 -8.81
N GLU A 26 3.82 2.13 -8.31
CA GLU A 26 3.49 1.90 -6.90
C GLU A 26 4.63 2.31 -5.97
N PHE A 27 5.87 2.01 -6.36
CA PHE A 27 7.05 2.46 -5.63
C PHE A 27 7.07 3.98 -5.55
N GLU A 28 7.00 4.71 -6.67
CA GLU A 28 7.01 6.19 -6.66
C GLU A 28 5.80 6.77 -5.92
N LYS A 29 4.62 6.15 -6.01
CA LYS A 29 3.43 6.55 -5.23
C LYS A 29 3.60 6.37 -3.72
N ASN A 30 4.42 5.41 -3.30
CA ASN A 30 4.68 5.10 -1.89
C ASN A 30 6.05 5.63 -1.41
N LYS A 31 6.88 6.11 -2.33
CA LYS A 31 8.19 6.71 -2.04
C LYS A 31 7.96 8.01 -1.28
N GLY A 32 8.55 8.10 -0.10
CA GLY A 32 8.33 9.23 0.81
C GLY A 32 7.08 9.11 1.69
N LYS A 33 6.19 8.15 1.43
CA LYS A 33 5.24 7.67 2.44
C LYS A 33 6.04 6.77 3.38
N GLY A 34 6.77 7.38 4.30
CA GLY A 34 7.50 6.66 5.35
C GLY A 34 6.60 5.57 5.93
N PHE A 35 7.13 4.37 6.11
CA PHE A 35 6.40 3.21 6.60
C PHE A 35 5.51 3.60 7.80
N SER A 36 4.22 3.81 7.53
CA SER A 36 3.20 4.15 8.54
C SER A 36 2.88 2.96 9.46
N VAL A 37 3.72 1.92 9.46
CA VAL A 37 3.62 0.75 10.34
C VAL A 37 3.72 1.17 11.81
N VAL A 38 4.34 2.33 12.07
CA VAL A 38 4.51 2.93 13.41
C VAL A 38 3.26 3.74 13.86
N ALA A 39 2.20 3.84 13.05
CA ALA A 39 1.01 4.62 13.43
C ALA A 39 -0.09 3.82 14.16
N ASP A 40 -0.13 2.49 13.98
CA ASP A 40 -1.32 1.70 14.34
C ASP A 40 -1.14 0.79 15.56
N THR A 41 0.02 0.79 16.22
CA THR A 41 0.15 0.04 17.48
C THR A 41 -0.59 0.77 18.61
N PRO A 42 -1.26 0.06 19.52
CA PRO A 42 -1.95 0.68 20.67
C PRO A 42 -1.02 1.55 21.52
N GLU A 43 0.26 1.17 21.60
CA GLU A 43 1.30 1.90 22.33
C GLU A 43 1.56 3.29 21.71
N LEU A 44 1.71 3.34 20.39
CA LEU A 44 1.99 4.59 19.66
C LEU A 44 0.78 5.53 19.68
N GLN A 45 -0.44 4.97 19.64
CA GLN A 45 -1.66 5.73 19.84
C GLN A 45 -1.74 6.34 21.25
N ARG A 46 -1.30 5.60 22.29
CA ARG A 46 -1.25 6.11 23.66
C ARG A 46 -0.27 7.27 23.78
N ILE A 47 0.96 7.11 23.28
CA ILE A 47 2.00 8.14 23.32
C ILE A 47 1.53 9.42 22.62
N LYS A 48 0.92 9.29 21.43
CA LYS A 48 0.39 10.44 20.69
C LYS A 48 -0.70 11.18 21.47
N LYS A 49 -1.67 10.46 22.06
CA LYS A 49 -2.73 11.05 22.88
C LYS A 49 -2.16 11.79 24.10
N THR A 50 -1.19 11.19 24.79
CA THR A 50 -0.53 11.83 25.93
C THR A 50 0.25 13.08 25.49
N GLN A 51 0.95 13.03 24.35
CA GLN A 51 1.66 14.18 23.80
C GLN A 51 0.71 15.34 23.46
N ASP A 52 -0.40 15.05 22.78
CA ASP A 52 -1.43 16.05 22.41
C ASP A 52 -2.10 16.68 23.65
N GLN A 53 -2.20 15.93 24.76
CA GLN A 53 -2.71 16.43 26.04
C GLN A 53 -1.71 17.34 26.77
N ILE A 54 -0.41 17.06 26.64
CA ILE A 54 0.66 17.85 27.28
C ILE A 54 0.93 19.16 26.52
N SER A 55 0.68 19.18 25.22
CA SER A 55 0.87 20.37 24.39
C SER A 55 -0.26 21.41 24.46
N ASN A 56 -1.32 21.20 25.27
CA ASN A 56 -2.41 22.16 25.52
C ASN A 56 -2.31 22.84 26.88
#